data_AF-A0A024EMV0-F1
#
_entry.id   AF-A0A024EMV0-F1
#
_cell.length_a   1.000
_cell.length_b   1.000
_cell.length_c   1.000
_cell.angle_alpha   90.00
_cell.angle_beta   90.00
_cell.angle_gamma   90.00
#
_symmetry.space_group_name_H-M   'P 1'
#
loop_
_entity.id
_entity.type
_entity.pdbx_description
1 polymer ?
#
loop_
_entity_poly.entity_id
_entity_poly.type
_entity_poly.pdbx_seq_one_letter_code
_entity_poly.pdbx_strand_id
1 'polypeptide(L)' 'MLRSHGLTGEVREQLQRLVDLTAALERTQTKILYGHQPTPDDYQMLGEGRREFGDLLSAFELLPPTSKS' A
#
# COMPACT_ATOMS: atom_id res chain seq x y z
N MET A 1 4.56 16.14 -21.50
CA MET A 1 3.16 16.62 -21.60
C MET A 1 2.26 15.59 -20.93
N LEU A 2 1.91 15.78 -19.66
CA LEU A 2 0.92 14.92 -19.00
C LEU A 2 -0.46 15.32 -19.54
N ARG A 3 -1.05 14.46 -20.38
CA ARG A 3 -2.44 14.63 -20.82
C ARG A 3 -3.34 14.45 -19.60
N SER A 4 -4.01 15.53 -19.23
CA SER A 4 -5.12 15.57 -18.29
C SER A 4 -6.30 14.74 -18.81
N HIS A 5 -6.18 13.42 -18.77
CA HIS A 5 -7.34 12.54 -18.73
C HIS A 5 -7.86 12.62 -17.30
N GLY A 6 -9.12 13.02 -17.13
CA GLY A 6 -9.75 12.95 -15.81
C GLY A 6 -9.57 11.53 -15.26
N LEU A 7 -9.17 11.43 -14.00
CA LEU A 7 -9.09 10.15 -13.28
C LEU A 7 -10.44 9.44 -13.47
N THR A 8 -10.44 8.33 -14.21
CA THR A 8 -11.62 7.47 -14.30
C THR A 8 -12.01 7.00 -12.90
N GLY A 9 -13.27 6.59 -12.71
CA GLY A 9 -13.74 6.09 -11.41
C GLY A 9 -12.83 4.97 -10.88
N GLU A 10 -12.47 4.03 -11.75
CA GLU A 10 -11.56 2.92 -11.46
C GLU A 10 -10.17 3.39 -11.00
N VAL A 11 -9.55 4.33 -11.72
CA VAL A 11 -8.22 4.84 -11.33
C VAL A 11 -8.28 5.56 -9.98
N ARG A 12 -9.37 6.29 -9.69
CA ARG A 12 -9.57 6.91 -8.37
C ARG A 12 -9.69 5.85 -7.27
N GLU A 13 -10.44 4.79 -7.49
CA GLU A 13 -10.61 3.69 -6.54
C GLU A 13 -9.29 2.97 -6.27
N GLN A 14 -8.51 2.69 -7.32
CA GLN A 14 -7.18 2.08 -7.20
C GLN A 14 -6.19 2.98 -6.46
N LEU A 15 -6.20 4.29 -6.69
CA LEU A 15 -5.38 5.24 -5.93
C LEU A 15 -5.82 5.33 -4.45
N GLN A 16 -7.12 5.34 -4.18
CA GLN A 16 -7.62 5.31 -2.81
C GLN A 16 -7.21 4.01 -2.11
N ARG A 17 -7.30 2.87 -2.82
CA ARG A 17 -6.87 1.58 -2.31
C ARG A 17 -5.38 1.55 -1.99
N LEU A 18 -4.53 2.16 -2.83
CA LEU A 18 -3.10 2.30 -2.58
C LEU A 18 -2.83 3.10 -1.29
N VAL A 19 -3.56 4.18 -1.06
CA VAL A 19 -3.46 4.98 0.18
C VAL A 19 -3.87 4.15 1.40
N ASP A 20 -4.99 3.43 1.29
CA ASP A 20 -5.53 2.61 2.39
C ASP A 20 -4.56 1.47 2.76
N LEU A 21 -3.98 0.81 1.76
CA LEU A 21 -2.97 -0.23 1.94
C LEU A 21 -1.69 0.31 2.59
N THR A 22 -1.25 1.51 2.20
CA THR A 22 -0.09 2.16 2.83
C THR A 22 -0.31 2.29 4.34
N ALA A 23 -1.45 2.88 4.73
CA ALA A 23 -1.79 3.08 6.13
C ALA A 23 -1.98 1.75 6.89
N ALA A 24 -2.58 0.74 6.26
CA ALA A 24 -2.76 -0.57 6.87
C ALA A 24 -1.42 -1.27 7.12
N LEU A 25 -0.54 -1.30 6.12
CA LEU A 25 0.79 -1.90 6.22
C LEU A 25 1.66 -1.20 7.26
N GLU A 26 1.65 0.14 7.31
CA GLU A 26 2.36 0.90 8.32
C GLU A 26 1.87 0.58 9.73
N ARG A 27 0.55 0.53 9.94
CA ARG A 27 -0.03 0.17 11.24
C ARG A 27 0.37 -1.24 11.66
N THR A 28 0.26 -2.21 10.77
CA THR A 28 0.63 -3.60 11.07
C THR A 28 2.12 -3.75 11.36
N GLN A 29 2.98 -3.09 10.56
CA GLN A 29 4.42 -3.09 10.80
C GLN A 29 4.78 -2.42 12.13
N THR A 30 4.12 -1.31 12.46
CA THR A 30 4.30 -0.59 13.73
C THR A 30 3.99 -1.47 14.94
N LYS A 31 2.86 -2.20 14.91
CA LYS A 31 2.51 -3.15 15.98
C LYS A 31 3.64 -4.15 16.23
N ILE A 32 4.16 -4.75 15.16
CA ILE A 32 5.25 -5.74 15.23
C ILE A 32 6.53 -5.12 15.78
N LEU A 33 6.90 -3.93 15.29
CA LEU A 33 8.09 -3.23 15.72
C LEU A 33 8.08 -2.91 17.22
N TYR A 34 6.92 -2.56 17.78
CA TYR A 34 6.76 -2.28 19.21
C TYR A 34 6.39 -3.51 20.05
N GLY A 35 6.61 -4.71 19.52
CA GLY A 35 6.50 -5.97 20.26
C GLY A 35 5.06 -6.37 20.61
N HIS A 36 4.06 -5.82 19.92
CA HIS A 36 2.69 -6.32 20.06
C HIS A 36 2.58 -7.68 19.37
N GLN A 37 1.89 -8.62 20.02
CA GLN A 37 1.66 -9.93 19.46
C GLN A 37 0.80 -9.80 18.19
N PRO A 38 1.30 -10.17 16.99
CA PRO A 38 0.54 -10.01 15.76
C PRO A 38 -0.56 -11.05 15.68
N THR A 39 -1.72 -10.66 15.17
CA THR A 39 -2.82 -11.60 14.90
C THR A 39 -2.58 -12.33 13.56
N PRO A 40 -3.28 -13.45 13.30
CA PRO A 40 -3.28 -14.06 11.96
C PRO A 40 -3.63 -13.05 10.84
N ASP A 41 -4.59 -12.15 11.10
CA ASP A 41 -4.98 -11.11 10.15
C ASP A 41 -3.84 -10.10 9.88
N ASP A 42 -3.03 -9.78 10.90
CA ASP A 42 -1.84 -8.94 10.71
C ASP A 42 -0.83 -9.62 9.77
N TYR A 43 -0.64 -10.93 9.87
CA TYR A 43 0.22 -11.68 8.94
C TYR A 43 -0.36 -11.75 7.53
N GLN A 44 -1.68 -11.93 7.39
CA GLN A 44 -2.34 -11.87 6.08
C GLN A 44 -2.19 -10.49 5.46
N MET A 45 -2.38 -9.41 6.22
CA MET A 45 -2.18 -8.03 5.76
C MET A 45 -0.75 -7.79 5.28
N LEU A 46 0.27 -8.32 5.98
CA LEU A 46 1.66 -8.21 5.52
C LEU A 46 1.97 -9.03 4.27
N GLY A 47 1.31 -10.18 4.08
CA GLY A 47 1.51 -11.01 2.89
C GLY A 47 0.75 -10.45 1.68
N GLU A 48 -0.57 -10.53 1.75
CA GLU A 48 -1.49 -10.17 0.66
C GLU A 48 -1.50 -8.66 0.43
N GLY A 49 -1.58 -7.87 1.51
CA GLY A 49 -1.59 -6.42 1.41
C GLY A 49 -0.30 -5.85 0.82
N ARG A 50 0.88 -6.43 1.13
CA ARG A 50 2.14 -6.02 0.48
C ARG A 50 2.18 -6.39 -1.00
N ARG A 51 1.64 -7.54 -1.38
CA ARG A 51 1.57 -7.95 -2.79
C ARG A 51 0.69 -6.97 -3.57
N GLU A 52 -0.53 -6.74 -3.10
CA GLU A 52 -1.47 -5.81 -3.74
C GLU A 52 -0.89 -4.39 -3.82
N PHE A 53 -0.23 -3.93 -2.76
CA PHE A 53 0.47 -2.64 -2.75
C PHE A 53 1.55 -2.56 -3.84
N GLY A 54 2.37 -3.60 -4.00
CA GLY A 54 3.40 -3.67 -5.05
C GLY A 54 2.81 -3.69 -6.46
N ASP A 55 1.70 -4.42 -6.65
CA ASP A 55 0.99 -4.48 -7.93
C ASP A 55 0.42 -3.11 -8.31
N LEU A 56 -0.19 -2.39 -7.35
CA LEU A 56 -0.72 -1.04 -7.57
C LEU A 56 0.39 0.00 -7.81
N LEU A 57 1.50 -0.06 -7.07
CA LEU A 57 2.66 0.79 -7.36
C LEU A 57 3.17 0.59 -8.79
N SER A 58 3.26 -0.67 -9.22
CA SER A 58 3.71 -1.03 -10.57
C SER A 58 2.73 -0.53 -11.64
N ALA A 59 1.42 -0.70 -11.42
CA ALA A 59 0.37 -0.22 -12.33
C ALA A 59 0.38 1.30 -12.52
N PHE A 60 0.80 2.04 -11.50
CA PHE A 60 0.93 3.50 -11.54
C PHE A 60 2.34 4.00 -11.85
N GLU A 61 3.29 3.11 -12.15
CA GLU A 61 4.71 3.44 -12.38
C GLU A 61 5.32 4.25 -11.21
N LEU A 62 4.87 3.98 -9.99
CA LEU A 62 5.32 4.65 -8.78
C LEU A 62 6.52 3.92 -8.17
N LEU A 63 7.48 4.69 -7.65
CA LEU A 63 8.59 4.12 -6.89
C LEU A 63 8.12 3.76 -5.48
N PRO A 64 8.56 2.61 -4.94
CA PRO A 64 8.35 2.32 -3.53
C PRO A 64 9.02 3.40 -2.67
N PRO A 65 8.48 3.71 -1.47
CA PRO A 65 9.10 4.67 -0.57
C PRO A 65 10.53 4.22 -0.25
N THR A 66 11.51 5.04 -0.60
CA THR A 66 12.91 4.74 -0.32
C THR A 66 13.10 4.74 1.20
N SER A 67 13.54 3.61 1.78
CA SER A 67 14.10 3.63 3.14
C SER A 67 15.30 4.58 3.11
N LYS A 68 15.15 5.77 3.70
CA LYS A 68 16.31 6.55 4.11
C LYS A 68 16.98 5.73 5.20
N SER A 69 18.11 5.11 4.83
CA SER A 69 19.00 4.41 5.75
C SER A 69 19.71 5.38 6.68
#